data_AF-A0A251V3M3-F1
#
_entry.id   AF-A0A251V3M3-F1
#
_cell.length_a   1.000
_cell.length_b   1.000
_cell.length_c   1.000
_cell.angle_alpha   90.00
_cell.angle_beta   90.00
_cell.angle_gamma   90.00
#
_symmetry.space_group_name_H-M   'P 1'
#
loop_
_entity.id
_entity.type
_entity.pdbx_description
1 polymer ?
#
loop_
_entity_poly.entity_id
_entity_poly.type
_entity_poly.pdbx_seq_one_letter_code
_entity_poly.pdbx_strand_id
1 'polypeptide(L)'
;MYGYCMMDAAAVSSRCPCTPQWNLDRPFLTGNFHQEEKSTSVLAEAKGNSLDVCLESEKPIGCYNASLQEMIVIDDLLSALTGIDGRYISIKKSGGGEDAFSFHVDGSMDLALQARMFTYVESAKRIFPLCKSYLLINQFVESRSQFKSGLVNHAFAAALRALLLDYQAMVAQLEHQFRLGRLSIQGLWFYCQPMMGSMQALSIVIKKASAYNFVGSAVLNLLQSQAKLMAGNYLVRSLLEKMIDSANSAYLGILERWVYEGVIDDLHDEFFIAENKSLQKESLTQDYDAMYWRQRYSLKDDIPSFLANSAETILTTGKYLNVMRECGHTVQVPALENSKLTSFGSNDHYLECIKSAYDFASGELLNLMKDKYDLNGKLRSIKHYLLLDQGDFLVHFMDIARDELAKTPNEISVEKLQVCIHLPCLIVRAVNEPNVRRTVCKPFGGKFVCVRSFIKQTNMNKKFRSFS
;
A
#
# COMPACT_ATOMS: atom_id res chain seq x y z
N MET A 1 -18.47 35.43 -17.39
CA MET A 1 -18.98 34.63 -16.26
C MET A 1 -17.90 33.66 -15.84
N TYR A 2 -17.03 34.09 -14.93
CA TYR A 2 -16.06 33.21 -14.27
C TYR A 2 -16.74 32.70 -13.00
N GLY A 3 -17.14 31.43 -13.00
CA GLY A 3 -17.76 30.78 -11.85
C GLY A 3 -16.70 30.47 -10.80
N TYR A 4 -16.68 31.26 -9.73
CA TYR A 4 -15.93 30.98 -8.51
C TYR A 4 -16.41 29.64 -7.94
N CYS A 5 -15.51 28.67 -7.87
CA CYS A 5 -15.70 27.44 -7.11
C CYS A 5 -15.68 27.81 -5.63
N MET A 6 -16.86 27.84 -4.99
CA MET A 6 -16.98 27.95 -3.54
C MET A 6 -16.27 26.75 -2.90
N MET A 7 -15.19 27.03 -2.19
CA MET A 7 -14.55 26.08 -1.30
C MET A 7 -15.46 25.84 -0.09
N ASP A 8 -16.10 24.68 -0.04
CA ASP A 8 -16.77 24.21 1.17
C ASP A 8 -15.73 24.01 2.29
N ALA A 9 -15.94 24.75 3.38
CA ALA A 9 -15.04 24.91 4.51
C ALA A 9 -15.09 23.72 5.50
N ALA A 10 -14.86 22.49 5.02
CA ALA A 10 -14.86 21.29 5.87
C ALA A 10 -13.70 20.29 5.61
N ALA A 11 -12.67 20.65 4.84
CA ALA A 11 -11.56 19.75 4.51
C ALA A 11 -10.22 20.21 5.10
N VAL A 12 -10.14 20.33 6.43
CA VAL A 12 -8.85 20.40 7.13
C VAL A 12 -8.54 18.99 7.66
N SER A 13 -8.12 18.05 6.79
CA SER A 13 -7.32 16.86 7.19
C SER A 13 -6.85 15.91 6.07
N SER A 14 -7.30 15.96 4.81
CA SER A 14 -6.82 14.97 3.81
C SER A 14 -5.66 15.51 2.98
N ARG A 15 -4.43 15.03 3.25
CA ARG A 15 -3.24 15.25 2.41
C ARG A 15 -3.32 14.59 1.01
N CYS A 16 -4.38 13.85 0.72
CA CYS A 16 -4.53 13.12 -0.53
C CYS A 16 -5.16 14.01 -1.62
N PRO A 17 -4.62 14.03 -2.85
CA PRO A 17 -5.25 14.72 -3.95
C PRO A 17 -6.63 14.13 -4.24
N CYS A 18 -7.64 14.97 -4.42
CA CYS A 18 -8.98 14.55 -4.80
C CYS A 18 -9.13 14.59 -6.33
N THR A 19 -9.79 13.59 -6.89
CA THR A 19 -10.19 13.62 -8.31
C THR A 19 -11.30 14.67 -8.51
N PRO A 20 -11.23 15.50 -9.56
CA PRO A 20 -12.31 16.42 -9.89
C PRO A 20 -13.65 15.70 -10.12
N GLN A 21 -14.75 16.31 -9.68
CA GLN A 21 -16.10 15.73 -9.78
C GLN A 21 -16.52 15.44 -11.23
N TRP A 22 -16.12 16.30 -12.19
CA TRP A 22 -16.42 16.09 -13.60
C TRP A 22 -15.86 14.78 -14.16
N ASN A 23 -14.82 14.20 -13.55
CA ASN A 23 -14.26 12.91 -13.98
C ASN A 23 -15.17 11.72 -13.60
N LEU A 24 -16.01 11.90 -12.57
CA LEU A 24 -16.96 10.89 -12.11
C LEU A 24 -18.32 11.02 -12.80
N ASP A 25 -18.74 12.25 -13.09
CA ASP A 25 -20.08 12.54 -13.61
C ASP A 25 -20.22 12.21 -15.11
N ARG A 26 -19.11 11.97 -15.82
CA ARG A 26 -19.12 11.75 -17.27
C ARG A 26 -19.32 10.27 -17.58
N PRO A 27 -20.48 9.86 -18.15
CA PRO A 27 -20.78 8.44 -18.41
C PRO A 27 -19.84 7.81 -19.45
N PHE A 28 -19.34 8.59 -20.41
CA PHE A 28 -18.39 8.13 -21.43
C PHE A 28 -16.98 7.89 -20.89
N LEU A 29 -16.59 8.55 -19.79
CA LEU A 29 -15.30 8.31 -19.13
C LEU A 29 -15.37 7.15 -18.15
N THR A 30 -16.54 6.93 -17.54
CA THR A 30 -16.74 5.90 -16.51
C THR A 30 -17.20 4.54 -17.07
N GLY A 31 -17.44 4.45 -18.38
CA GLY A 31 -18.03 3.25 -19.01
C GLY A 31 -19.50 3.04 -18.65
N ASN A 32 -20.16 4.04 -18.03
CA ASN A 32 -21.56 4.02 -17.61
C ASN A 32 -22.52 4.55 -18.69
N PHE A 33 -22.09 4.57 -19.95
CA PHE A 33 -22.96 5.01 -21.06
C PHE A 33 -23.94 3.91 -21.51
N HIS A 34 -23.73 2.66 -21.10
CA HIS A 34 -24.68 1.57 -21.33
C HIS A 34 -25.96 1.79 -20.52
N GLN A 35 -27.12 1.51 -21.12
CA GLN A 35 -28.41 1.68 -20.47
C GLN A 35 -28.49 0.79 -19.21
N GLU A 36 -28.68 1.41 -18.05
CA GLU A 36 -29.04 0.71 -16.82
C GLU A 36 -30.52 0.33 -16.88
N GLU A 37 -30.86 -0.92 -16.53
CA GLU A 37 -32.26 -1.32 -16.37
C GLU A 37 -32.90 -0.51 -15.24
N LYS A 38 -33.62 0.55 -15.60
CA LYS A 38 -34.60 1.16 -14.69
C LYS A 38 -35.75 0.18 -14.51
N SER A 39 -35.74 -0.52 -13.39
CA SER A 39 -36.94 -1.11 -12.80
C SER A 39 -37.86 0.04 -12.36
N THR A 40 -38.70 0.52 -13.27
CA THR A 40 -39.82 1.41 -12.91
C THR A 40 -41.12 0.79 -13.38
N SER A 41 -41.87 0.36 -12.36
CA SER A 41 -43.31 0.16 -12.35
C SER A 41 -44.05 1.17 -13.23
N VAL A 42 -45.00 0.62 -13.99
CA VAL A 42 -46.23 1.19 -14.54
C VAL A 42 -46.63 2.57 -13.98
N LEU A 43 -46.98 3.48 -14.91
CA LEU A 43 -47.58 4.83 -14.79
C LEU A 43 -46.63 6.04 -14.67
N ALA A 44 -46.29 6.63 -15.81
CA ALA A 44 -46.36 8.08 -16.02
C ALA A 44 -46.23 8.42 -17.52
N GLU A 45 -47.31 8.91 -18.10
CA GLU A 45 -47.30 9.59 -19.40
C GLU A 45 -46.61 10.96 -19.32
N ALA A 46 -46.05 11.35 -20.47
CA ALA A 46 -45.87 12.71 -20.97
C ALA A 46 -44.62 13.54 -20.59
N LYS A 47 -43.85 13.79 -21.66
CA LYS A 47 -43.09 15.00 -22.04
C LYS A 47 -41.69 15.21 -21.46
N GLY A 48 -40.71 15.20 -22.37
CA GLY A 48 -39.40 15.82 -22.18
C GLY A 48 -38.38 15.41 -23.25
N ASN A 49 -38.28 16.23 -24.30
CA ASN A 49 -37.39 16.11 -25.46
C ASN A 49 -35.99 15.57 -25.14
N SER A 50 -35.63 14.44 -25.77
CA SER A 50 -34.24 14.11 -26.10
C SER A 50 -34.12 14.15 -27.62
N LEU A 51 -33.03 14.75 -28.10
CA LEU A 51 -32.70 14.91 -29.52
C LEU A 51 -32.69 13.54 -30.21
N ASP A 52 -33.76 13.25 -30.95
CA ASP A 52 -33.80 12.20 -31.96
C ASP A 52 -32.90 12.63 -33.12
N VAL A 53 -31.69 12.08 -33.16
CA VAL A 53 -30.99 11.92 -34.44
C VAL A 53 -31.63 10.72 -35.11
N CYS A 54 -32.53 10.98 -36.06
CA CYS A 54 -33.08 9.98 -36.97
C CYS A 54 -31.97 9.15 -37.61
N LEU A 55 -31.81 7.90 -37.15
CA LEU A 55 -31.37 6.81 -38.01
C LEU A 55 -32.65 6.13 -38.52
N GLU A 56 -32.74 5.99 -39.83
CA GLU A 56 -33.85 5.37 -40.54
C GLU A 56 -34.27 4.05 -39.87
N SER A 57 -35.58 3.82 -39.76
CA SER A 57 -36.17 2.56 -39.28
C SER A 57 -35.48 1.36 -39.94
N GLU A 58 -34.61 0.68 -39.20
CA GLU A 58 -33.73 -0.35 -39.77
C GLU A 58 -34.53 -1.59 -40.20
N LYS A 59 -34.18 -2.13 -41.37
CA LYS A 59 -34.81 -3.34 -41.92
C LYS A 59 -34.41 -4.56 -41.10
N PRO A 60 -35.32 -5.51 -40.83
CA PRO A 60 -34.97 -6.73 -40.12
C PRO A 60 -33.90 -7.51 -40.90
N ILE A 61 -32.94 -8.09 -40.18
CA ILE A 61 -31.75 -8.71 -40.79
C ILE A 61 -32.08 -9.83 -41.79
N GLY A 62 -33.25 -10.46 -41.62
CA GLY A 62 -33.81 -11.49 -42.52
C GLY A 62 -34.09 -11.02 -43.95
N CYS A 63 -34.10 -9.71 -44.22
CA CYS A 63 -34.28 -9.16 -45.56
C CYS A 63 -33.01 -9.14 -46.42
N TYR A 64 -31.84 -9.44 -45.84
CA TYR A 64 -30.55 -9.40 -46.54
C TYR A 64 -30.08 -10.78 -46.99
N ASN A 65 -29.24 -10.82 -48.02
CA ASN A 65 -28.57 -12.06 -48.46
C ASN A 65 -27.62 -12.58 -47.37
N ALA A 66 -27.42 -13.89 -47.32
CA ALA A 66 -26.58 -14.54 -46.29
C ALA A 66 -25.16 -13.93 -46.16
N SER A 67 -24.54 -13.54 -47.27
CA SER A 67 -23.22 -12.87 -47.25
C SER A 67 -23.26 -11.47 -46.62
N LEU A 68 -24.35 -10.74 -46.82
CA LEU A 68 -24.54 -9.42 -46.19
C LEU A 68 -24.90 -9.58 -44.71
N GLN A 69 -25.68 -10.61 -44.35
CA GLN A 69 -25.98 -10.93 -42.96
C GLN A 69 -24.71 -11.25 -42.16
N GLU A 70 -23.80 -12.06 -42.72
CA GLU A 70 -22.51 -12.35 -42.08
C GLU A 70 -21.68 -11.08 -41.88
N MET A 71 -21.63 -10.19 -42.87
CA MET A 71 -20.90 -8.93 -42.75
C MET A 71 -21.51 -7.99 -41.70
N ILE A 72 -22.83 -7.88 -41.64
CA ILE A 72 -23.54 -7.07 -40.64
C ILE A 72 -23.28 -7.61 -39.22
N VAL A 73 -23.34 -8.93 -39.03
CA VAL A 73 -23.06 -9.56 -37.73
C VAL A 73 -21.62 -9.35 -37.31
N ILE A 74 -20.65 -9.44 -38.23
CA ILE A 74 -19.23 -9.19 -37.93
C ILE A 74 -19.00 -7.72 -37.55
N ASP A 75 -19.62 -6.77 -38.24
CA ASP A 75 -19.52 -5.33 -37.94
C ASP A 75 -20.04 -5.00 -36.52
N ASP A 76 -21.21 -5.56 -36.17
CA ASP A 76 -21.79 -5.44 -34.84
C ASP A 76 -20.94 -6.15 -33.76
N LEU A 77 -20.34 -7.30 -34.09
CA LEU A 77 -19.44 -8.00 -33.18
C LEU A 77 -18.14 -7.23 -32.93
N LEU A 78 -17.57 -6.60 -33.96
CA LEU A 78 -16.40 -5.73 -33.83
C LEU A 78 -16.74 -4.51 -32.96
N SER A 79 -17.93 -3.94 -33.13
CA SER A 79 -18.45 -2.86 -32.27
C SER A 79 -18.57 -3.34 -30.81
N ALA A 80 -19.17 -4.51 -30.58
CA ALA A 80 -19.30 -5.11 -29.25
C ALA A 80 -17.94 -5.47 -28.61
N LEU A 81 -16.94 -5.87 -29.40
CA LEU A 81 -15.57 -6.16 -28.93
C LEU A 81 -14.87 -4.90 -28.40
N THR A 82 -15.20 -3.72 -28.92
CA THR A 82 -14.71 -2.42 -28.39
C THR A 82 -15.54 -1.89 -27.23
N GLY A 83 -16.64 -2.56 -26.88
CA GLY A 83 -17.58 -2.15 -25.85
C GLY A 83 -18.57 -1.09 -26.31
N ILE A 84 -18.83 -0.94 -27.61
CA ILE A 84 -19.82 -0.02 -28.17
C ILE A 84 -21.08 -0.83 -28.54
N ASP A 85 -22.25 -0.22 -28.34
CA ASP A 85 -23.51 -0.82 -28.76
C ASP A 85 -23.58 -0.89 -30.30
N GLY A 86 -23.86 -2.09 -30.82
CA GLY A 86 -24.11 -2.32 -32.25
C GLY A 86 -25.57 -2.09 -32.62
N ARG A 87 -25.91 -2.32 -33.89
CA ARG A 87 -27.28 -2.11 -34.41
C ARG A 87 -28.24 -3.21 -33.95
N TYR A 88 -27.78 -4.45 -33.98
CA TYR A 88 -28.53 -5.65 -33.61
C TYR A 88 -28.02 -6.30 -32.32
N ILE A 89 -26.81 -5.97 -31.86
CA ILE A 89 -26.23 -6.42 -30.59
C ILE A 89 -26.16 -5.25 -29.62
N SER A 90 -26.97 -5.31 -28.56
CA SER A 90 -27.00 -4.30 -27.49
C SER A 90 -26.34 -4.81 -26.21
N ILE A 91 -25.60 -3.95 -25.53
CA ILE A 91 -24.94 -4.24 -24.25
C ILE A 91 -25.80 -3.64 -23.15
N LYS A 92 -26.35 -4.49 -22.28
CA LYS A 92 -27.10 -4.06 -21.11
C LYS A 92 -26.28 -4.24 -19.85
N LYS A 93 -26.39 -3.27 -18.95
CA LYS A 93 -25.77 -3.32 -17.62
C LYS A 93 -26.82 -3.73 -16.61
N SER A 94 -26.63 -4.89 -15.98
CA SER A 94 -27.50 -5.32 -14.88
C SER A 94 -27.04 -4.62 -13.59
N GLY A 95 -27.94 -3.85 -12.98
CA GLY A 95 -27.66 -3.15 -11.73
C GLY A 95 -27.53 -4.13 -10.57
N GLY A 96 -26.30 -4.56 -10.25
CA GLY A 96 -25.94 -5.05 -8.91
C GLY A 96 -25.82 -6.57 -8.70
N GLY A 97 -25.75 -7.40 -9.74
CA GLY A 97 -25.49 -8.85 -9.63
C GLY A 97 -24.12 -9.30 -10.17
N GLU A 98 -23.71 -10.54 -9.88
CA GLU A 98 -22.41 -11.17 -10.28
C GLU A 98 -22.11 -11.11 -11.80
N ASP A 99 -23.12 -10.77 -12.60
CA ASP A 99 -23.07 -10.54 -14.04
C ASP A 99 -23.44 -9.10 -14.39
N ALA A 100 -22.46 -8.20 -14.23
CA ALA A 100 -22.62 -6.77 -14.48
C ALA A 100 -23.03 -6.41 -15.92
N PHE A 101 -22.74 -7.29 -16.90
CA PHE A 101 -23.03 -7.05 -18.32
C PHE A 101 -23.70 -8.29 -18.96
N SER A 102 -24.81 -8.05 -19.65
CA SER A 102 -25.49 -9.02 -20.52
C SER A 102 -25.52 -8.50 -21.96
N PHE A 103 -25.32 -9.41 -22.91
CA PHE A 103 -25.41 -9.11 -24.34
C PHE A 103 -26.77 -9.57 -24.84
N HIS A 104 -27.55 -8.66 -25.40
CA HIS A 104 -28.83 -8.96 -26.02
C HIS A 104 -28.71 -8.89 -27.53
N VAL A 105 -29.03 -10.01 -28.17
CA VAL A 105 -29.16 -10.11 -29.62
C VAL A 105 -30.63 -9.85 -29.97
N ASP A 106 -30.89 -8.97 -30.94
CA ASP A 106 -32.24 -8.63 -31.35
C ASP A 106 -33.06 -9.86 -31.79
N GLY A 107 -34.35 -9.88 -31.45
CA GLY A 107 -35.29 -10.97 -31.76
C GLY A 107 -35.51 -11.15 -33.27
N SER A 108 -35.18 -10.15 -34.09
CA SER A 108 -35.15 -10.28 -35.56
C SER A 108 -34.07 -11.25 -36.06
N MET A 109 -33.03 -11.51 -35.27
CA MET A 109 -32.02 -12.54 -35.54
C MET A 109 -32.49 -13.95 -35.13
N ASP A 110 -33.41 -14.06 -34.16
CA ASP A 110 -33.84 -15.34 -33.56
C ASP A 110 -35.03 -15.98 -34.32
N LEU A 111 -35.80 -15.19 -35.09
CA LEU A 111 -37.06 -15.62 -35.72
C LEU A 111 -37.04 -15.75 -37.25
N ALA A 112 -35.87 -15.93 -37.88
CA ALA A 112 -35.76 -16.07 -39.34
C ALA A 112 -35.15 -17.43 -39.75
N LEU A 113 -36.04 -18.41 -40.00
CA LEU A 113 -36.04 -19.60 -40.88
C LEU A 113 -34.76 -20.13 -41.61
N GLN A 114 -33.53 -19.75 -41.27
CA GLN A 114 -32.31 -20.29 -41.89
C GLN A 114 -31.37 -20.88 -40.85
N ALA A 115 -31.20 -22.21 -40.89
CA ALA A 115 -30.27 -22.96 -40.03
C ALA A 115 -28.82 -22.41 -40.03
N ARG A 116 -28.41 -21.71 -41.10
CA ARG A 116 -27.11 -21.02 -41.17
C ARG A 116 -27.05 -19.75 -40.31
N MET A 117 -28.12 -18.97 -40.23
CA MET A 117 -28.17 -17.76 -39.39
C MET A 117 -28.11 -18.12 -37.91
N PHE A 118 -28.81 -19.18 -37.49
CA PHE A 118 -28.69 -19.75 -36.15
C PHE A 118 -27.23 -20.13 -35.82
N THR A 119 -26.49 -20.69 -36.79
CA THR A 119 -25.07 -21.03 -36.61
C THR A 119 -24.18 -19.79 -36.42
N TYR A 120 -24.46 -18.70 -37.11
CA TYR A 120 -23.73 -17.44 -36.98
C TYR A 120 -24.00 -16.74 -35.65
N VAL A 121 -25.27 -16.69 -35.23
CA VAL A 121 -25.66 -16.15 -33.91
C VAL A 121 -25.06 -16.97 -32.78
N GLU A 122 -25.07 -18.30 -32.90
CA GLU A 122 -24.45 -19.17 -31.89
C GLU A 122 -22.92 -19.04 -31.86
N SER A 123 -22.29 -18.75 -33.01
CA SER A 123 -20.86 -18.42 -33.08
C SER A 123 -20.55 -17.06 -32.45
N ALA A 124 -21.43 -16.07 -32.64
CA ALA A 124 -21.35 -14.76 -32.01
C ALA A 124 -21.41 -14.87 -30.48
N LYS A 125 -22.31 -15.71 -29.95
CA LYS A 125 -22.43 -15.96 -28.50
C LYS A 125 -21.17 -16.51 -27.87
N ARG A 126 -20.31 -17.22 -28.63
CA ARG A 126 -19.03 -17.72 -28.12
C ARG A 126 -18.04 -16.58 -27.83
N ILE A 127 -18.16 -15.45 -28.51
CA ILE A 127 -17.27 -14.28 -28.37
C ILE A 127 -17.70 -13.38 -27.19
N PHE A 128 -18.96 -13.39 -26.78
CA PHE A 128 -19.47 -12.55 -25.69
C PHE A 128 -18.73 -12.64 -24.35
N PRO A 129 -18.23 -13.80 -23.88
CA PRO A 129 -17.39 -13.86 -22.70
C PRO A 129 -16.15 -12.96 -22.79
N LEU A 130 -15.54 -12.81 -23.96
CA LEU A 130 -14.40 -11.91 -24.18
C LEU A 130 -14.82 -10.45 -24.06
N CYS A 131 -15.91 -10.06 -24.72
CA CYS A 131 -16.46 -8.70 -24.63
C CYS A 131 -16.82 -8.34 -23.19
N LYS A 132 -17.40 -9.28 -22.44
CA LYS A 132 -17.73 -9.13 -21.02
C LYS A 132 -16.48 -8.89 -20.17
N SER A 133 -15.44 -9.70 -20.37
CA SER A 133 -14.17 -9.53 -19.67
C SER A 133 -13.54 -8.16 -19.97
N TYR A 134 -13.57 -7.72 -21.24
CA TYR A 134 -13.08 -6.39 -21.64
C TYR A 134 -13.81 -5.25 -20.91
N LEU A 135 -15.15 -5.27 -20.91
CA LEU A 135 -15.97 -4.25 -20.23
C LEU A 135 -15.69 -4.19 -18.73
N LEU A 136 -15.60 -5.35 -18.07
CA LEU A 136 -15.27 -5.45 -16.65
C LEU A 136 -13.88 -4.88 -16.33
N ILE A 137 -12.89 -5.19 -17.17
CA ILE A 137 -11.53 -4.67 -16.99
C ILE A 137 -11.52 -3.15 -17.21
N ASN A 138 -12.19 -2.65 -18.23
CA ASN A 138 -12.26 -1.22 -18.53
C ASN A 138 -12.92 -0.43 -17.39
N GLN A 139 -14.06 -0.92 -16.87
CA GLN A 139 -14.73 -0.31 -15.72
C GLN A 139 -13.84 -0.31 -14.46
N PHE A 140 -13.13 -1.42 -14.23
CA PHE A 140 -12.22 -1.53 -13.10
C PHE A 140 -11.04 -0.55 -13.21
N VAL A 141 -10.44 -0.43 -14.40
CA VAL A 141 -9.36 0.51 -14.67
C VAL A 141 -9.77 1.93 -14.35
N GLU A 142 -10.96 2.36 -14.78
CA GLU A 142 -11.44 3.72 -14.55
C GLU A 142 -11.81 3.97 -13.08
N SER A 143 -12.47 3.00 -12.42
CA SER A 143 -12.77 3.11 -10.98
C SER A 143 -11.50 3.18 -10.11
N ARG A 144 -10.49 2.36 -10.42
CA ARG A 144 -9.24 2.28 -9.65
C ARG A 144 -8.23 3.34 -9.99
N SER A 145 -8.38 4.07 -11.09
CA SER A 145 -7.50 5.20 -11.42
C SER A 145 -7.77 6.46 -10.61
N GLN A 146 -8.80 6.45 -9.78
CA GLN A 146 -9.07 7.54 -8.85
C GLN A 146 -8.01 7.58 -7.74
N PHE A 147 -7.61 8.78 -7.33
CA PHE A 147 -6.59 8.97 -6.29
C PHE A 147 -6.92 8.26 -4.96
N LYS A 148 -8.19 8.02 -4.66
CA LYS A 148 -8.62 7.30 -3.44
C LYS A 148 -8.23 5.82 -3.42
N SER A 149 -7.91 5.22 -4.56
CA SER A 149 -7.74 3.77 -4.70
C SER A 149 -6.36 3.25 -4.30
N GLY A 150 -5.38 4.11 -3.99
CA GLY A 150 -4.04 3.72 -3.58
C GLY A 150 -3.04 3.49 -4.73
N LEU A 151 -1.74 3.52 -4.43
CA LEU A 151 -0.64 3.50 -5.41
C LEU A 151 -0.52 2.14 -6.10
N VAL A 152 -0.71 1.04 -5.35
CA VAL A 152 -0.65 -0.31 -5.91
C VAL A 152 -1.76 -0.53 -6.94
N ASN A 153 -2.98 -0.07 -6.63
CA ASN A 153 -4.10 -0.12 -7.56
C ASN A 153 -3.90 0.76 -8.79
N HIS A 154 -3.24 1.92 -8.66
CA HIS A 154 -2.89 2.76 -9.82
C HIS A 154 -1.90 2.06 -10.74
N ALA A 155 -0.84 1.48 -10.18
CA ALA A 155 0.15 0.73 -10.95
C ALA A 155 -0.48 -0.49 -11.64
N PHE A 156 -1.37 -1.19 -10.94
CA PHE A 156 -2.13 -2.31 -11.51
C PHE A 156 -3.09 -1.84 -12.63
N ALA A 157 -3.81 -0.74 -12.44
CA ALA A 157 -4.68 -0.17 -13.47
C ALA A 157 -3.88 0.29 -14.70
N ALA A 158 -2.69 0.86 -14.51
CA ALA A 158 -1.79 1.22 -15.61
C ALA A 158 -1.31 -0.02 -16.41
N ALA A 159 -0.97 -1.10 -15.72
CA ALA A 159 -0.61 -2.36 -16.37
C ALA A 159 -1.78 -2.98 -17.13
N LEU A 160 -3.00 -2.93 -16.57
CA LEU A 160 -4.23 -3.35 -17.26
C LEU A 160 -4.50 -2.48 -18.50
N ARG A 161 -4.27 -1.16 -18.44
CA ARG A 161 -4.39 -0.28 -19.63
C ARG A 161 -3.43 -0.70 -20.74
N ALA A 162 -2.18 -1.01 -20.41
CA ALA A 162 -1.22 -1.48 -21.41
C ALA A 162 -1.73 -2.75 -22.12
N LEU A 163 -2.30 -3.70 -21.37
CA LEU A 163 -2.91 -4.89 -21.95
C LEU A 163 -4.16 -4.58 -22.80
N LEU A 164 -4.98 -3.63 -22.37
CA LEU A 164 -6.16 -3.20 -23.15
C LEU A 164 -5.76 -2.54 -24.47
N LEU A 165 -4.63 -1.82 -24.52
CA LEU A 165 -4.10 -1.26 -25.77
C LEU A 165 -3.69 -2.37 -26.75
N ASP A 166 -3.04 -3.44 -26.27
CA ASP A 166 -2.70 -4.60 -27.10
C ASP A 166 -3.96 -5.30 -27.64
N TYR A 167 -5.00 -5.41 -26.81
CA TYR A 167 -6.32 -5.92 -27.23
C TYR A 167 -6.97 -5.03 -28.31
N GLN A 168 -6.98 -3.71 -28.11
CA GLN A 168 -7.54 -2.78 -29.08
C GLN A 168 -6.77 -2.81 -30.40
N ALA A 169 -5.44 -2.98 -30.37
CA ALA A 169 -4.63 -3.16 -31.57
C ALA A 169 -5.02 -4.43 -32.34
N MET A 170 -5.28 -5.54 -31.64
CA MET A 170 -5.79 -6.77 -32.26
C MET A 170 -7.17 -6.54 -32.91
N VAL A 171 -8.10 -5.86 -32.23
CA VAL A 171 -9.43 -5.55 -32.79
C VAL A 171 -9.32 -4.65 -34.03
N ALA A 172 -8.45 -3.64 -34.00
CA ALA A 172 -8.20 -2.76 -35.15
C ALA A 172 -7.62 -3.53 -36.35
N GLN A 173 -6.74 -4.51 -36.11
CA GLN A 173 -6.23 -5.39 -37.17
C GLN A 173 -7.34 -6.27 -37.77
N LEU A 174 -8.27 -6.76 -36.95
CA LEU A 174 -9.42 -7.53 -37.41
C LEU A 174 -10.39 -6.67 -38.24
N GLU A 175 -10.66 -5.43 -37.81
CA GLU A 175 -11.44 -4.46 -38.58
C GLU A 175 -10.80 -4.13 -39.93
N HIS A 176 -9.46 -4.08 -39.99
CA HIS A 176 -8.76 -3.93 -41.27
C HIS A 176 -8.96 -5.15 -42.19
N GLN A 177 -8.88 -6.38 -41.68
CA GLN A 177 -9.15 -7.59 -42.46
C GLN A 177 -10.61 -7.68 -42.92
N PHE A 178 -11.54 -7.19 -42.10
CA PHE A 178 -12.96 -7.06 -42.44
C PHE A 178 -13.17 -6.12 -43.63
N ARG A 179 -12.52 -4.94 -43.63
CA ARG A 179 -12.56 -3.99 -44.75
C ARG A 179 -12.00 -4.56 -46.06
N LEU A 180 -11.04 -5.48 -45.97
CA LEU A 180 -10.51 -6.20 -47.13
C LEU A 180 -11.41 -7.34 -47.62
N GLY A 181 -12.52 -7.64 -46.94
CA GLY A 181 -13.44 -8.73 -47.27
C GLY A 181 -12.86 -10.12 -47.02
N ARG A 182 -11.83 -10.24 -46.16
CA ARG A 182 -11.11 -11.49 -45.89
C ARG A 182 -11.46 -12.13 -44.55
N LEU A 183 -12.29 -11.47 -43.75
CA LEU A 183 -12.67 -11.93 -42.43
C LEU A 183 -14.00 -12.70 -42.49
N SER A 184 -13.97 -13.97 -42.10
CA SER A 184 -15.18 -14.73 -41.79
C SER A 184 -15.42 -14.75 -40.28
N ILE A 185 -16.64 -15.07 -39.85
CA ILE A 185 -16.97 -15.15 -38.42
C ILE A 185 -16.16 -16.25 -37.69
N GLN A 186 -15.82 -17.33 -38.38
CA GLN A 186 -14.96 -18.39 -37.86
C GLN A 186 -13.50 -17.91 -37.74
N GLY A 187 -13.04 -17.11 -38.71
CA GLY A 187 -11.74 -16.45 -38.64
C GLY A 187 -11.66 -15.50 -37.44
N LEU A 188 -12.70 -14.69 -37.22
CA LEU A 188 -12.81 -13.82 -36.06
C LEU A 188 -12.67 -14.60 -34.74
N TRP A 189 -13.42 -15.70 -34.58
CA TRP A 189 -13.31 -16.57 -33.41
C TRP A 189 -11.89 -17.12 -33.21
N PHE A 190 -11.26 -17.61 -34.28
CA PHE A 190 -9.90 -18.16 -34.25
C PHE A 190 -8.88 -17.11 -33.77
N TYR A 191 -8.92 -15.90 -34.31
CA TYR A 191 -8.00 -14.83 -33.93
C TYR A 191 -8.23 -14.32 -32.51
N CYS A 192 -9.46 -14.39 -31.99
CA CYS A 192 -9.77 -13.99 -30.61
C CYS A 192 -9.31 -15.02 -29.56
N GLN A 193 -9.09 -16.30 -29.93
CA GLN A 193 -8.76 -17.37 -28.97
C GLN A 193 -7.57 -17.07 -28.04
N PRO A 194 -6.42 -16.57 -28.51
CA PRO A 194 -5.25 -16.37 -27.65
C PRO A 194 -5.52 -15.41 -26.48
N MET A 195 -6.39 -14.43 -26.68
CA MET A 195 -6.66 -13.38 -25.69
C MET A 195 -7.77 -13.76 -24.70
N MET A 196 -8.63 -14.72 -25.05
CA MET A 196 -9.74 -15.16 -24.20
C MET A 196 -9.28 -15.69 -22.85
N GLY A 197 -8.28 -16.58 -22.84
CA GLY A 197 -7.79 -17.18 -21.58
C GLY A 197 -7.22 -16.12 -20.62
N SER A 198 -6.43 -15.20 -21.17
CA SER A 198 -5.81 -14.09 -20.44
C SER A 198 -6.86 -13.12 -19.87
N MET A 199 -7.81 -12.69 -20.71
CA MET A 199 -8.88 -11.77 -20.32
C MET A 199 -9.83 -12.37 -19.29
N GLN A 200 -10.17 -13.65 -19.43
CA GLN A 200 -11.02 -14.36 -18.48
C GLN A 200 -10.33 -14.51 -17.11
N ALA A 201 -9.06 -14.92 -17.10
CA ALA A 201 -8.29 -15.04 -15.86
C ALA A 201 -8.21 -13.70 -15.11
N LEU A 202 -7.96 -12.59 -15.81
CA LEU A 202 -7.96 -11.25 -15.22
C LEU A 202 -9.34 -10.81 -14.75
N SER A 203 -10.40 -11.14 -15.48
CA SER A 203 -11.77 -10.80 -15.06
C SER A 203 -12.15 -11.46 -13.73
N ILE A 204 -11.65 -12.67 -13.44
CA ILE A 204 -11.86 -13.34 -12.16
C ILE A 204 -11.16 -12.58 -11.02
N VAL A 205 -9.91 -12.14 -11.25
CA VAL A 205 -9.16 -11.33 -10.28
C VAL A 205 -9.89 -10.03 -10.00
N ILE A 206 -10.33 -9.33 -11.06
CA ILE A 206 -11.01 -8.04 -10.96
C ILE A 206 -12.36 -8.16 -10.24
N LYS A 207 -13.15 -9.19 -10.54
CA LYS A 207 -14.41 -9.46 -9.81
C LYS A 207 -14.14 -9.63 -8.32
N LYS A 208 -13.14 -10.42 -7.94
CA LYS A 208 -12.74 -10.59 -6.53
C LYS A 208 -12.23 -9.28 -5.91
N ALA A 209 -11.38 -8.53 -6.61
CA ALA A 209 -10.84 -7.26 -6.14
C ALA A 209 -11.91 -6.17 -5.97
N SER A 210 -12.94 -6.18 -6.82
CA SER A 210 -14.07 -5.26 -6.73
C SER A 210 -15.03 -5.66 -5.60
N ALA A 211 -15.30 -6.95 -5.41
CA ALA A 211 -16.24 -7.43 -4.40
C ALA A 211 -15.78 -7.12 -2.97
N TYR A 212 -14.48 -7.31 -2.67
CA TYR A 212 -13.91 -7.06 -1.35
C TYR A 212 -13.29 -5.67 -1.20
N ASN A 213 -13.33 -4.86 -2.26
CA ASN A 213 -12.69 -3.55 -2.32
C ASN A 213 -11.23 -3.56 -1.82
N PHE A 214 -10.42 -4.52 -2.30
CA PHE A 214 -9.04 -4.66 -1.86
C PHE A 214 -8.17 -3.46 -2.24
N VAL A 215 -7.26 -3.08 -1.33
CA VAL A 215 -6.30 -1.98 -1.48
C VAL A 215 -4.90 -2.49 -1.09
N GLY A 216 -3.85 -1.90 -1.67
CA GLY A 216 -2.46 -2.21 -1.31
C GLY A 216 -2.08 -3.70 -1.46
N SER A 217 -1.54 -4.25 -0.37
CA SER A 217 -1.00 -5.63 -0.30
C SER A 217 -2.04 -6.72 -0.50
N ALA A 218 -3.32 -6.48 -0.21
CA ALA A 218 -4.39 -7.44 -0.46
C ALA A 218 -4.55 -7.75 -1.96
N VAL A 219 -4.34 -6.75 -2.82
CA VAL A 219 -4.38 -6.91 -4.29
C VAL A 219 -3.19 -7.74 -4.78
N LEU A 220 -2.00 -7.51 -4.23
CA LEU A 220 -0.80 -8.29 -4.52
C LEU A 220 -0.99 -9.76 -4.12
N ASN A 221 -1.53 -10.01 -2.93
CA ASN A 221 -1.83 -11.34 -2.44
C ASN A 221 -2.86 -12.06 -3.33
N LEU A 222 -3.90 -11.33 -3.77
CA LEU A 222 -4.89 -11.86 -4.69
C LEU A 222 -4.26 -12.25 -6.04
N LEU A 223 -3.46 -11.36 -6.65
CA LEU A 223 -2.78 -11.62 -7.91
C LEU A 223 -1.84 -12.83 -7.80
N GLN A 224 -1.06 -12.91 -6.73
CA GLN A 224 -0.14 -14.01 -6.48
C GLN A 224 -0.89 -15.33 -6.22
N SER A 225 -2.02 -15.29 -5.52
CA SER A 225 -2.87 -16.47 -5.33
C SER A 225 -3.43 -16.97 -6.66
N GLN A 226 -3.87 -16.07 -7.54
CA GLN A 226 -4.39 -16.43 -8.86
C GLN A 226 -3.28 -16.98 -9.77
N ALA A 227 -2.08 -16.38 -9.74
CA ALA A 227 -0.93 -16.88 -10.50
C ALA A 227 -0.55 -18.32 -10.09
N LYS A 228 -0.64 -18.64 -8.80
CA LYS A 228 -0.45 -20.00 -8.28
C LYS A 228 -1.53 -20.97 -8.76
N LEU A 229 -2.80 -20.56 -8.74
CA LEU A 229 -3.92 -21.38 -9.23
C LEU A 229 -3.82 -21.66 -10.74
N MET A 230 -3.34 -20.69 -11.51
CA MET A 230 -3.23 -20.77 -12.98
C MET A 230 -1.86 -21.29 -13.45
N ALA A 231 -1.11 -21.99 -12.59
CA ALA A 231 0.25 -22.46 -12.91
C ALA A 231 0.34 -23.39 -14.13
N GLY A 232 -0.77 -24.01 -14.55
CA GLY A 232 -0.82 -24.89 -15.72
C GLY A 232 -0.80 -24.16 -17.08
N ASN A 233 -1.12 -22.86 -17.15
CA ASN A 233 -1.11 -22.09 -18.39
C ASN A 233 0.01 -21.04 -18.37
N TYR A 234 1.08 -21.28 -19.13
CA TYR A 234 2.27 -20.42 -19.13
C TYR A 234 1.98 -18.99 -19.60
N LEU A 235 1.06 -18.80 -20.56
CA LEU A 235 0.73 -17.47 -21.09
C LEU A 235 0.02 -16.63 -20.04
N VAL A 236 -1.00 -17.20 -19.40
CA VAL A 236 -1.76 -16.54 -18.34
C VAL A 236 -0.89 -16.28 -17.14
N ARG A 237 -0.04 -17.24 -16.77
CA ARG A 237 0.93 -17.09 -15.68
C ARG A 237 1.90 -15.96 -15.96
N SER A 238 2.55 -15.95 -17.12
CA SER A 238 3.50 -14.90 -17.50
C SER A 238 2.85 -13.52 -17.51
N LEU A 239 1.59 -13.44 -17.95
CA LEU A 239 0.81 -12.19 -17.88
C LEU A 239 0.58 -11.76 -16.44
N LEU A 240 0.11 -12.66 -15.57
CA LEU A 240 -0.12 -12.36 -14.16
C LEU A 240 1.18 -11.97 -13.44
N GLU A 241 2.30 -12.61 -13.75
CA GLU A 241 3.63 -12.24 -13.24
C GLU A 241 4.01 -10.81 -13.66
N LYS A 242 3.83 -10.43 -14.93
CA LYS A 242 4.04 -9.04 -15.38
C LYS A 242 3.15 -8.02 -14.66
N MET A 243 1.89 -8.39 -14.37
CA MET A 243 0.97 -7.54 -13.62
C MET A 243 1.40 -7.39 -12.15
N ILE A 244 1.87 -8.50 -11.54
CA ILE A 244 2.44 -8.51 -10.19
C ILE A 244 3.68 -7.61 -10.13
N ASP A 245 4.60 -7.71 -11.08
CA ASP A 245 5.81 -6.89 -11.12
C ASP A 245 5.49 -5.40 -11.22
N SER A 246 4.52 -5.07 -12.07
CA SER A 246 4.05 -3.69 -12.24
C SER A 246 3.44 -3.15 -10.94
N ALA A 247 2.57 -3.92 -10.29
CA ALA A 247 1.95 -3.54 -9.02
C ALA A 247 2.95 -3.49 -7.85
N ASN A 248 3.90 -4.42 -7.81
CA ASN A 248 4.98 -4.48 -6.83
C ASN A 248 5.92 -3.30 -6.94
N SER A 249 6.16 -2.75 -8.14
CA SER A 249 7.06 -1.62 -8.32
C SER A 249 6.68 -0.40 -7.45
N ALA A 250 5.38 -0.12 -7.33
CA ALA A 250 4.86 0.94 -6.47
C ALA A 250 5.04 0.62 -4.97
N TYR A 251 4.76 -0.63 -4.58
CA TYR A 251 4.90 -1.08 -3.19
C TYR A 251 6.36 -1.10 -2.72
N LEU A 252 7.26 -1.60 -3.57
CA LEU A 252 8.68 -1.71 -3.29
C LEU A 252 9.35 -0.33 -3.24
N GLY A 253 8.84 0.67 -3.97
CA GLY A 253 9.30 2.04 -3.83
C GLY A 253 9.06 2.62 -2.43
N ILE A 254 7.98 2.22 -1.75
CA ILE A 254 7.73 2.60 -0.34
C ILE A 254 8.68 1.81 0.58
N LEU A 255 8.84 0.51 0.33
CA LEU A 255 9.73 -0.36 1.09
C LEU A 255 11.19 0.10 1.01
N GLU A 256 11.66 0.50 -0.16
CA GLU A 256 13.03 0.99 -0.39
C GLU A 256 13.34 2.19 0.49
N ARG A 257 12.44 3.18 0.54
CA ARG A 257 12.63 4.35 1.44
C ARG A 257 12.62 3.96 2.91
N TRP A 258 11.81 2.98 3.30
CA TRP A 258 11.81 2.49 4.68
C TRP A 258 13.13 1.76 5.03
N VAL A 259 13.62 0.91 4.14
CA VAL A 259 14.81 0.06 4.38
C VAL A 259 16.11 0.83 4.29
N TYR A 260 16.24 1.78 3.35
CA TYR A 260 17.48 2.53 3.13
C TYR A 260 17.52 3.88 3.86
N GLU A 261 16.37 4.53 4.04
CA GLU A 261 16.29 5.84 4.69
C GLU A 261 15.63 5.79 6.07
N GLY A 262 14.77 4.80 6.36
CA GLY A 262 13.98 4.78 7.59
C GLY A 262 12.82 5.77 7.60
N VAL A 263 12.28 6.13 6.43
CA VAL A 263 11.13 7.04 6.28
C VAL A 263 9.97 6.32 5.64
N ILE A 264 8.76 6.55 6.16
CA ILE A 264 7.52 6.11 5.53
C ILE A 264 6.94 7.30 4.77
N ASP A 265 7.00 7.27 3.44
CA ASP A 265 6.25 8.19 2.58
C ASP A 265 5.08 7.45 1.93
N ASP A 266 4.00 7.33 2.71
CA ASP A 266 2.78 6.67 2.29
C ASP A 266 1.57 7.60 2.54
N LEU A 267 1.00 8.10 1.44
CA LEU A 267 -0.18 8.96 1.48
C LEU A 267 -1.48 8.15 1.63
N HIS A 268 -1.48 6.88 1.22
CA HIS A 268 -2.67 6.04 1.11
C HIS A 268 -2.77 4.97 2.20
N ASP A 269 -1.77 4.88 3.08
CA ASP A 269 -1.70 3.97 4.22
C ASP A 269 -1.75 2.48 3.80
N GLU A 270 -1.18 2.16 2.63
CA GLU A 270 -1.09 0.83 2.04
C GLU A 270 0.07 -0.01 2.58
N PHE A 271 1.08 0.63 3.16
CA PHE A 271 2.27 -0.05 3.66
C PHE A 271 1.96 -0.88 4.90
N PHE A 272 2.56 -2.06 5.02
CA PHE A 272 2.29 -2.99 6.13
C PHE A 272 2.84 -2.49 7.47
N ILE A 273 3.65 -1.42 7.49
CA ILE A 273 4.15 -0.78 8.71
C ILE A 273 3.36 0.50 8.95
N ALA A 274 2.62 0.54 10.06
CA ALA A 274 1.88 1.72 10.49
C ALA A 274 2.75 2.62 11.38
N GLU A 275 2.76 3.92 11.13
CA GLU A 275 3.31 4.92 12.06
C GLU A 275 2.20 5.49 12.95
N ASN A 276 2.33 5.31 14.26
CA ASN A 276 1.45 5.95 15.23
C ASN A 276 1.92 7.38 15.54
N LYS A 277 1.41 8.35 14.77
CA LYS A 277 1.76 9.78 14.87
C LYS A 277 1.31 10.46 16.18
N SER A 278 0.51 9.79 17.01
CA SER A 278 0.09 10.32 18.31
C SER A 278 1.21 10.32 19.36
N LEU A 279 2.22 9.45 19.19
CA LEU A 279 3.35 9.33 20.10
C LEU A 279 4.47 10.29 19.69
N GLN A 280 4.48 11.48 20.29
CA GLN A 280 5.54 12.46 20.06
C GLN A 280 6.74 12.26 21.00
N LYS A 281 7.88 12.85 20.63
CA LYS A 281 9.17 12.74 21.33
C LYS A 281 9.10 13.27 22.77
N GLU A 282 8.20 14.22 23.04
CA GLU A 282 8.00 14.84 24.34
C GLU A 282 7.49 13.83 25.39
N SER A 283 6.74 12.80 24.97
CA SER A 283 6.24 11.73 25.83
C SER A 283 7.34 10.82 26.39
N LEU A 284 8.52 10.76 25.75
CA LEU A 284 9.68 9.99 26.25
C LEU A 284 10.19 10.47 27.62
N THR A 285 9.90 11.72 27.99
CA THR A 285 10.29 12.26 29.31
C THR A 285 9.39 11.78 30.44
N GLN A 286 8.20 11.26 30.12
CA GLN A 286 7.18 10.81 31.07
C GLN A 286 7.08 9.28 31.11
N ASP A 287 7.33 8.60 29.98
CA ASP A 287 7.18 7.15 29.86
C ASP A 287 8.45 6.38 30.21
N TYR A 288 8.44 5.73 31.38
CA TYR A 288 9.51 4.82 31.82
C TYR A 288 9.55 3.51 31.01
N ASP A 289 8.43 3.13 30.39
CA ASP A 289 8.22 1.81 29.75
C ASP A 289 8.70 1.69 28.30
N ALA A 290 9.41 2.71 27.79
CA ALA A 290 9.86 2.78 26.40
C ALA A 290 8.73 2.54 25.36
N MET A 291 7.48 2.86 25.72
CA MET A 291 6.29 2.63 24.89
C MET A 291 6.43 3.26 23.52
N TYR A 292 7.06 4.43 23.45
CA TYR A 292 7.42 5.11 22.21
C TYR A 292 8.16 4.19 21.22
N TRP A 293 9.22 3.50 21.63
CA TRP A 293 10.01 2.65 20.72
C TRP A 293 9.29 1.34 20.35
N ARG A 294 8.38 0.88 21.21
CA ARG A 294 7.60 -0.34 20.96
C ARG A 294 6.40 -0.10 20.05
N GLN A 295 5.66 0.98 20.29
CA GLN A 295 4.33 1.23 19.72
C GLN A 295 4.32 2.27 18.59
N ARG A 296 5.41 3.04 18.39
CA ARG A 296 5.46 4.02 17.29
C ARG A 296 5.37 3.36 15.91
N TYR A 297 5.98 2.18 15.72
CA TYR A 297 5.87 1.40 14.49
C TYR A 297 5.39 -0.02 14.78
N SER A 298 4.25 -0.38 14.19
CA SER A 298 3.62 -1.69 14.32
C SER A 298 3.34 -2.31 12.94
N LEU A 299 3.27 -3.64 12.90
CA LEU A 299 2.84 -4.38 11.72
C LEU A 299 1.31 -4.36 11.63
N LYS A 300 0.78 -4.16 10.43
CA LYS A 300 -0.63 -4.39 10.09
C LYS A 300 -0.84 -5.85 9.68
N ASP A 301 -2.10 -6.28 9.66
CA ASP A 301 -2.49 -7.64 9.22
C ASP A 301 -2.29 -7.84 7.70
N ASP A 302 -2.31 -6.76 6.92
CA ASP A 302 -2.23 -6.79 5.46
C ASP A 302 -0.77 -6.90 4.95
N ILE A 303 -0.12 -8.04 5.18
CA ILE A 303 1.26 -8.29 4.74
C ILE A 303 1.28 -9.03 3.39
N PRO A 304 2.07 -8.59 2.39
CA PRO A 304 2.28 -9.38 1.18
C PRO A 304 2.92 -10.74 1.51
N SER A 305 2.37 -11.83 0.98
CA SER A 305 2.77 -13.19 1.37
C SER A 305 4.25 -13.50 1.10
N PHE A 306 4.86 -12.81 0.14
CA PHE A 306 6.29 -12.92 -0.16
C PHE A 306 7.20 -12.21 0.86
N LEU A 307 6.70 -11.21 1.60
CA LEU A 307 7.45 -10.51 2.65
C LEU A 307 7.16 -11.03 4.06
N ALA A 308 6.17 -11.90 4.25
CA ALA A 308 5.74 -12.37 5.56
C ALA A 308 6.90 -12.91 6.42
N ASN A 309 7.84 -13.65 5.82
CA ASN A 309 8.99 -14.23 6.52
C ASN A 309 10.06 -13.19 6.94
N SER A 310 10.08 -12.02 6.29
CA SER A 310 11.06 -10.96 6.53
C SER A 310 10.42 -9.68 7.07
N ALA A 311 9.13 -9.71 7.41
CA ALA A 311 8.39 -8.54 7.87
C ALA A 311 8.97 -7.98 9.19
N GLU A 312 9.32 -8.85 10.14
CA GLU A 312 9.93 -8.45 11.41
C GLU A 312 11.34 -7.87 11.21
N THR A 313 12.14 -8.46 10.32
CA THR A 313 13.47 -7.92 10.00
C THR A 313 13.35 -6.55 9.33
N ILE A 314 12.41 -6.36 8.40
CA ILE A 314 12.16 -5.06 7.75
C ILE A 314 11.73 -4.01 8.78
N LEU A 315 10.85 -4.37 9.71
CA LEU A 315 10.40 -3.46 10.77
C LEU A 315 11.57 -3.02 11.66
N THR A 316 12.41 -3.96 12.08
CA THR A 316 13.56 -3.68 12.95
C THR A 316 14.64 -2.87 12.24
N THR A 317 14.92 -3.14 10.97
CA THR A 317 15.85 -2.33 10.14
C THR A 317 15.45 -0.85 10.14
N GLY A 318 14.20 -0.54 9.78
CA GLY A 318 13.76 0.86 9.75
C GLY A 318 13.65 1.50 11.14
N LYS A 319 13.33 0.71 12.19
CA LYS A 319 13.42 1.18 13.58
C LYS A 319 14.84 1.63 13.94
N TYR A 320 15.87 0.86 13.56
CA TYR A 320 17.26 1.22 13.83
C TYR A 320 17.66 2.53 13.14
N LEU A 321 17.31 2.68 11.85
CA LEU A 321 17.59 3.91 11.10
C LEU A 321 16.84 5.12 11.69
N ASN A 322 15.58 4.93 12.12
CA ASN A 322 14.81 6.00 12.73
C ASN A 322 15.40 6.42 14.09
N VAL A 323 15.88 5.48 14.92
CA VAL A 323 16.60 5.81 16.17
C VAL A 323 17.82 6.68 15.87
N MET A 324 18.64 6.30 14.88
CA MET A 324 19.84 7.05 14.51
C MET A 324 19.49 8.48 14.03
N ARG A 325 18.43 8.60 13.23
CA ARG A 325 17.92 9.88 12.74
C ARG A 325 17.42 10.77 13.87
N GLU A 326 16.67 10.23 14.82
CA GLU A 326 16.19 10.94 16.02
C GLU A 326 17.33 11.46 16.91
N CYS A 327 18.49 10.78 16.85
CA CYS A 327 19.74 11.20 17.47
C CYS A 327 20.54 12.22 16.64
N GLY A 328 20.01 12.72 15.52
CA GLY A 328 20.65 13.71 14.65
C GLY A 328 21.69 13.13 13.69
N HIS A 329 21.75 11.80 13.53
CA HIS A 329 22.65 11.13 12.60
C HIS A 329 21.86 10.69 11.37
N THR A 330 22.11 11.34 10.23
CA THR A 330 21.52 10.91 8.96
C THR A 330 22.48 9.92 8.31
N VAL A 331 22.20 8.63 8.48
CA VAL A 331 22.94 7.57 7.79
C VAL A 331 22.05 7.06 6.68
N GLN A 332 22.55 7.12 5.45
CA GLN A 332 21.96 6.43 4.32
C GLN A 332 22.70 5.12 4.16
N VAL A 333 21.96 4.02 4.17
CA VAL A 333 22.52 2.72 3.80
C VAL A 333 23.00 2.83 2.35
N PRO A 334 24.26 2.45 2.03
CA PRO A 334 24.74 2.48 0.64
C PRO A 334 23.80 1.64 -0.22
N ALA A 335 23.01 2.31 -1.06
CA ALA A 335 22.23 1.63 -2.06
C ALA A 335 23.23 1.03 -3.04
N LEU A 336 23.20 -0.28 -3.24
CA LEU A 336 23.97 -0.90 -4.30
C LEU A 336 23.45 -0.30 -5.62
N GLU A 337 24.25 0.56 -6.25
CA GLU A 337 23.84 1.49 -7.34
C GLU A 337 23.17 0.81 -8.57
N ASN A 338 23.12 -0.52 -8.61
CA ASN A 338 22.57 -1.32 -9.70
C ASN A 338 21.36 -2.20 -9.34
N SER A 339 20.84 -2.15 -8.11
CA SER A 339 19.73 -3.03 -7.69
C SER A 339 18.55 -2.24 -7.12
N LYS A 340 17.79 -1.59 -8.01
CA LYS A 340 16.40 -1.28 -7.67
C LYS A 340 15.74 -2.61 -7.30
N LEU A 341 15.03 -2.65 -6.17
CA LEU A 341 14.19 -3.80 -5.74
C LEU A 341 13.15 -4.24 -6.81
N THR A 342 13.05 -3.50 -7.92
CA THR A 342 12.06 -3.61 -9.00
C THR A 342 12.20 -4.82 -9.93
N SER A 343 13.24 -5.67 -9.82
CA SER A 343 13.38 -6.86 -10.67
C SER A 343 13.07 -8.14 -9.90
N PHE A 344 11.82 -8.59 -10.00
CA PHE A 344 11.32 -9.84 -9.38
C PHE A 344 11.85 -11.13 -10.03
N GLY A 345 12.73 -11.01 -11.04
CA GLY A 345 13.28 -12.15 -11.80
C GLY A 345 14.13 -13.14 -10.96
N SER A 346 14.57 -12.73 -9.76
CA SER A 346 15.31 -13.58 -8.83
C SER A 346 14.68 -13.47 -7.45
N ASN A 347 13.92 -14.49 -7.05
CA ASN A 347 13.22 -14.56 -5.76
C ASN A 347 14.13 -14.39 -4.51
N ASP A 348 15.45 -14.38 -4.68
CA ASP A 348 16.41 -14.24 -3.59
C ASP A 348 17.07 -12.85 -3.52
N HIS A 349 17.06 -12.06 -4.60
CA HIS A 349 17.81 -10.80 -4.65
C HIS A 349 17.24 -9.75 -3.68
N TYR A 350 15.91 -9.66 -3.56
CA TYR A 350 15.29 -8.72 -2.61
C TYR A 350 15.56 -9.13 -1.16
N LEU A 351 15.61 -10.44 -0.88
CA LEU A 351 15.93 -10.96 0.47
C LEU A 351 17.37 -10.65 0.86
N GLU A 352 18.31 -10.80 -0.08
CA GLU A 352 19.72 -10.42 0.14
C GLU A 352 19.87 -8.93 0.40
N CYS A 353 19.17 -8.08 -0.36
CA CYS A 353 19.17 -6.63 -0.13
C CYS A 353 18.64 -6.27 1.25
N ILE A 354 17.53 -6.88 1.69
CA ILE A 354 16.95 -6.65 3.03
C ILE A 354 17.93 -7.08 4.13
N LYS A 355 18.57 -8.24 3.98
CA LYS A 355 19.57 -8.73 4.95
C LYS A 355 20.78 -7.81 5.02
N SER A 356 21.33 -7.40 3.88
CA SER A 356 22.47 -6.48 3.83
C SER A 356 22.13 -5.12 4.48
N ALA A 357 20.93 -4.59 4.23
CA ALA A 357 20.49 -3.35 4.86
C ALA A 357 20.29 -3.50 6.38
N TYR A 358 19.77 -4.65 6.85
CA TYR A 358 19.66 -4.97 8.27
C TYR A 358 21.03 -5.05 8.96
N ASP A 359 21.98 -5.77 8.37
CA ASP A 359 23.33 -5.94 8.91
C ASP A 359 24.06 -4.59 9.00
N PHE A 360 23.90 -3.74 7.98
CA PHE A 360 24.44 -2.38 7.99
C PHE A 360 23.78 -1.50 9.07
N ALA A 361 22.44 -1.46 9.13
CA ALA A 361 21.72 -0.61 10.08
C ALA A 361 21.99 -1.02 11.54
N SER A 362 22.04 -2.33 11.82
CA SER A 362 22.33 -2.86 13.15
C SER A 362 23.79 -2.61 13.56
N GLY A 363 24.74 -2.80 12.64
CA GLY A 363 26.16 -2.52 12.86
C GLY A 363 26.43 -1.05 13.15
N GLU A 364 25.88 -0.15 12.34
CA GLU A 364 26.06 1.29 12.51
C GLU A 364 25.41 1.81 13.80
N LEU A 365 24.20 1.35 14.15
CA LEU A 365 23.56 1.72 15.41
C LEU A 365 24.39 1.25 16.61
N LEU A 366 24.92 0.02 16.57
CA LEU A 366 25.74 -0.52 17.65
C LEU A 366 27.06 0.25 17.80
N ASN A 367 27.73 0.56 16.69
CA ASN A 367 28.94 1.38 16.67
C ASN A 367 28.66 2.78 17.22
N LEU A 368 27.55 3.40 16.84
CA LEU A 368 27.12 4.70 17.36
C LEU A 368 26.91 4.65 18.89
N MET A 369 26.23 3.62 19.39
CA MET A 369 25.98 3.45 20.83
C MET A 369 27.26 3.17 21.62
N LYS A 370 28.16 2.36 21.06
CA LYS A 370 29.42 1.96 21.71
C LYS A 370 30.44 3.10 21.72
N ASP A 371 30.65 3.76 20.59
CA ASP A 371 31.75 4.71 20.41
C ASP A 371 31.33 6.14 20.73
N LYS A 372 30.23 6.65 20.13
CA LYS A 372 29.82 8.05 20.36
C LYS A 372 29.13 8.27 21.70
N TYR A 373 28.32 7.30 22.13
CA TYR A 373 27.56 7.40 23.37
C TYR A 373 28.19 6.68 24.56
N ASP A 374 29.37 6.07 24.37
CA ASP A 374 30.15 5.37 25.39
C ASP A 374 29.29 4.48 26.31
N LEU A 375 28.58 3.53 25.70
CA LEU A 375 27.74 2.59 26.44
C LEU A 375 28.54 1.83 27.51
N ASN A 376 29.78 1.46 27.19
CA ASN A 376 30.66 0.75 28.12
C ASN A 376 31.03 1.61 29.33
N GLY A 377 31.36 2.89 29.15
CA GLY A 377 31.59 3.83 30.24
C GLY A 377 30.33 4.06 31.08
N LYS A 378 29.14 4.12 30.45
CA LYS A 378 27.86 4.22 31.17
C LYS A 378 27.56 2.99 32.02
N LEU A 379 27.72 1.78 31.49
CA LEU A 379 27.52 0.53 32.23
C LEU A 379 28.54 0.41 33.38
N ARG A 380 29.79 0.79 33.14
CA ARG A 380 30.82 0.86 34.18
C ARG A 380 30.45 1.86 35.28
N SER A 381 29.88 3.01 34.92
CA SER A 381 29.39 4.00 35.87
C SER A 381 28.20 3.47 36.70
N ILE A 382 27.26 2.76 36.07
CA ILE A 382 26.16 2.10 36.79
C ILE A 382 26.72 1.07 37.77
N LYS A 383 27.72 0.28 37.36
CA LYS A 383 28.39 -0.67 38.24
C LYS A 383 29.05 0.02 39.44
N HIS A 384 29.82 1.08 39.22
CA HIS A 384 30.55 1.74 40.31
C HIS A 384 29.65 2.50 41.28
N TYR A 385 28.65 3.24 40.78
CA TYR A 385 27.83 4.13 41.62
C TYR A 385 26.50 3.51 42.08
N LEU A 386 25.84 2.67 41.27
CA LEU A 386 24.56 2.07 41.63
C LEU A 386 24.75 0.70 42.29
N LEU A 387 25.64 -0.14 41.77
CA LEU A 387 25.94 -1.46 42.34
C LEU A 387 27.04 -1.42 43.41
N LEU A 388 27.57 -0.22 43.72
CA LEU A 388 28.51 0.03 44.82
C LEU A 388 29.80 -0.78 44.75
N ASP A 389 30.31 -1.04 43.54
CA ASP A 389 31.61 -1.71 43.34
C ASP A 389 32.78 -0.87 43.90
N GLN A 390 32.66 0.45 43.95
CA GLN A 390 33.63 1.37 44.59
C GLN A 390 33.04 1.94 45.89
N GLY A 391 33.24 1.23 46.99
CA GLY A 391 32.75 1.63 48.32
C GLY A 391 33.28 2.97 48.83
N ASP A 392 34.47 3.40 48.40
CA ASP A 392 35.11 4.65 48.84
C ASP A 392 34.24 5.89 48.57
N PHE A 393 33.56 5.92 47.41
CA PHE A 393 32.59 6.97 47.10
C PHE A 393 31.46 7.03 48.12
N LEU A 394 30.88 5.87 48.45
CA LEU A 394 29.75 5.79 49.36
C LEU A 394 30.15 6.20 50.77
N VAL A 395 31.34 5.82 51.24
CA VAL A 395 31.86 6.21 52.55
C VAL A 395 31.98 7.73 52.64
N HIS A 396 32.66 8.37 51.69
CA HIS A 396 32.80 9.83 51.67
C HIS A 396 31.45 10.56 51.51
N PHE A 397 30.54 10.01 50.71
CA PHE A 397 29.19 10.55 50.57
C PHE A 397 28.40 10.46 51.88
N MET A 398 28.41 9.31 52.56
CA MET A 398 27.68 9.11 53.81
C MET A 398 28.20 10.00 54.94
N ASP A 399 29.49 10.34 54.94
CA ASP A 399 30.07 11.26 55.91
C ASP A 399 29.70 12.72 55.62
N ILE A 400 29.76 13.15 54.36
CA ILE A 400 29.44 14.54 53.96
C ILE A 400 27.93 14.80 54.02
N ALA A 401 27.10 13.81 53.69
CA ALA A 401 25.65 13.94 53.68
C ALA A 401 24.99 13.61 55.04
N ARG A 402 25.77 13.22 56.05
CA ARG A 402 25.26 12.75 57.36
C ARG A 402 24.26 13.71 58.00
N ASP A 403 24.64 14.99 58.09
CA ASP A 403 23.84 16.02 58.75
C ASP A 403 22.57 16.41 57.97
N GLU A 404 22.58 16.23 56.65
CA GLU A 404 21.41 16.48 55.80
C GLU A 404 20.48 15.25 55.69
N LEU A 405 21.02 14.03 55.75
CA LEU A 405 20.24 12.78 55.77
C LEU A 405 19.59 12.49 57.13
N ALA A 406 20.07 13.14 58.19
CA ALA A 406 19.50 13.09 59.54
C ALA A 406 18.16 13.84 59.65
N LYS A 407 17.88 14.78 58.74
CA LYS A 407 16.64 15.57 58.71
C LYS A 407 15.44 14.76 58.22
N THR A 408 14.23 15.25 58.48
CA THR A 408 13.02 14.61 57.97
C THR A 408 12.91 14.82 56.44
N PRO A 409 12.31 13.89 55.67
CA PRO A 409 12.28 13.96 54.20
C PRO A 409 11.72 15.26 53.61
N ASN A 410 10.86 15.95 54.37
CA ASN A 410 10.23 17.22 53.95
C ASN A 410 11.15 18.44 54.14
N GLU A 411 12.20 18.33 54.95
CA GLU A 411 13.15 19.40 55.28
C GLU A 411 14.48 19.28 54.50
N ILE A 412 14.66 18.21 53.72
CA ILE A 412 15.86 17.98 52.92
C ILE A 412 15.83 18.89 51.69
N SER A 413 16.80 19.80 51.60
CA SER A 413 17.02 20.59 50.39
C SER A 413 17.72 19.76 49.32
N VAL A 414 17.11 19.65 48.14
CA VAL A 414 17.69 18.88 47.03
C VAL A 414 18.95 19.55 46.47
N GLU A 415 19.05 20.88 46.57
CA GLU A 415 20.23 21.63 46.14
C GLU A 415 21.44 21.32 47.03
N LYS A 416 21.23 21.25 48.36
CA LYS A 416 22.28 20.85 49.29
C LYS A 416 22.72 19.41 49.06
N LEU A 417 21.78 18.50 48.86
CA LEU A 417 22.08 17.10 48.60
C LEU A 417 22.85 16.92 47.27
N GLN A 418 22.55 17.73 46.25
CA GLN A 418 23.28 17.76 45.00
C GLN A 418 24.75 18.18 45.23
N VAL A 419 25.00 19.20 46.05
CA VAL A 419 26.37 19.61 46.43
C VAL A 419 27.09 18.50 47.20
N CYS A 420 26.40 17.86 48.15
CA CYS A 420 26.94 16.72 48.91
C CYS A 420 27.29 15.50 48.05
N ILE A 421 26.63 15.31 46.89
CA ILE A 421 26.97 14.26 45.92
C ILE A 421 28.16 14.66 45.04
N HIS A 422 28.26 15.94 44.64
CA HIS A 422 29.32 16.42 43.77
C HIS A 422 30.72 16.35 44.41
N LEU A 423 30.83 16.65 45.72
CA LEU A 423 32.12 16.71 46.41
C LEU A 423 32.84 15.35 46.52
N PRO A 424 32.18 14.25 46.96
CA PRO A 424 32.76 12.91 46.95
C PRO A 424 33.10 12.41 45.53
N CYS A 425 32.26 12.72 44.53
CA CYS A 425 32.55 12.35 43.13
C CYS A 425 33.86 12.99 42.64
N LEU A 426 34.16 14.23 43.03
CA LEU A 426 35.41 14.91 42.66
C LEU A 426 36.62 14.27 43.35
N ILE A 427 36.48 13.92 44.63
CA ILE A 427 37.54 13.26 45.42
C ILE A 427 37.90 11.90 44.81
N VAL A 428 36.89 11.06 44.52
CA VAL A 428 37.11 9.73 43.93
C VAL A 428 37.63 9.81 42.49
N ARG A 429 37.20 10.80 41.69
CA ARG A 429 37.77 11.04 40.34
C ARG A 429 39.24 11.43 40.38
N ALA A 430 39.63 12.28 41.33
CA ALA A 430 41.01 12.72 41.49
C ALA A 430 41.95 11.55 41.88
N VAL A 431 41.43 10.55 42.60
CA VAL A 431 42.17 9.35 43.01
C VAL A 431 42.27 8.32 41.88
N ASN A 432 41.21 8.14 41.07
CA ASN A 432 41.15 7.04 40.11
C ASN A 432 41.66 7.36 38.69
N GLU A 433 41.65 8.62 38.21
CA GLU A 433 42.17 8.95 36.86
C GLU A 433 42.81 10.37 36.78
N PRO A 434 44.14 10.51 36.97
CA PRO A 434 44.80 11.82 36.92
C PRO A 434 44.98 12.42 35.51
N ASN A 435 44.71 11.68 34.42
CA ASN A 435 45.11 12.09 33.06
C ASN A 435 43.99 12.17 31.99
N VAL A 436 42.71 11.96 32.32
CA VAL A 436 41.63 12.12 31.32
C VAL A 436 41.11 13.55 31.31
N ARG A 437 41.69 14.37 30.43
CA ARG A 437 41.14 15.68 30.07
C ARG A 437 39.78 15.52 29.39
N ARG A 438 38.75 16.09 30.03
CA ARG A 438 37.55 16.75 29.45
C ARG A 438 36.42 15.94 28.82
N THR A 439 36.41 14.62 28.79
CA THR A 439 35.27 13.89 28.21
C THR A 439 34.33 13.30 29.26
N VAL A 440 33.07 13.73 29.18
CA VAL A 440 31.86 13.06 29.69
C VAL A 440 31.65 13.08 31.21
N CYS A 441 31.17 14.23 31.68
CA CYS A 441 29.94 14.29 32.45
C CYS A 441 29.23 15.58 32.01
N LYS A 442 28.66 15.59 30.80
CA LYS A 442 27.44 16.39 30.67
C LYS A 442 26.50 15.79 31.73
N PRO A 443 25.99 16.59 32.68
CA PRO A 443 25.04 16.08 33.64
C PRO A 443 23.98 15.36 32.81
N PHE A 444 23.64 14.12 33.19
CA PHE A 444 22.51 13.41 32.62
C PHE A 444 21.41 14.45 32.36
N GLY A 445 21.03 14.63 31.10
CA GLY A 445 19.98 15.60 30.72
C GLY A 445 18.67 15.33 31.46
N GLY A 446 18.54 14.16 32.10
CA GLY A 446 17.66 13.92 33.23
C GLY A 446 18.30 14.36 34.54
N LYS A 447 18.15 15.65 34.87
CA LYS A 447 18.09 16.07 36.27
C LYS A 447 17.19 15.05 37.03
N PHE A 448 17.73 14.48 38.12
CA PHE A 448 16.95 13.99 39.26
C PHE A 448 16.33 12.57 39.25
N VAL A 449 16.58 11.67 38.29
CA VAL A 449 16.05 10.29 38.43
C VAL A 449 16.87 9.49 39.46
N CYS A 450 18.21 9.51 39.37
CA CYS A 450 19.04 8.71 40.29
C CYS A 450 18.87 9.17 41.75
N VAL A 451 18.85 10.48 42.02
CA VAL A 451 18.69 11.01 43.39
C VAL A 451 17.28 10.73 43.94
N ARG A 452 16.20 10.88 43.15
CA ARG A 452 14.85 10.49 43.62
C ARG A 452 14.71 8.98 43.84
N SER A 453 15.33 8.16 42.99
CA SER A 453 15.33 6.70 43.15
C SER A 453 16.15 6.27 44.38
N PHE A 454 17.32 6.87 44.59
CA PHE A 454 18.15 6.63 45.78
C PHE A 454 17.46 7.12 47.06
N ILE A 455 16.76 8.26 47.02
CA ILE A 455 15.93 8.76 48.15
C ILE A 455 14.72 7.85 48.39
N LYS A 456 14.07 7.30 47.35
CA LYS A 456 12.98 6.34 47.49
C LYS A 456 13.45 4.98 48.04
N GLN A 457 14.60 4.48 47.61
CA GLN A 457 15.20 3.23 48.12
C GLN A 457 15.73 3.39 49.55
N THR A 458 16.30 4.54 49.91
CA THR A 458 16.66 4.82 51.31
C THR A 458 15.43 5.03 52.19
N ASN A 459 14.31 5.54 51.67
CA ASN A 459 13.02 5.55 52.37
C ASN A 459 12.42 4.14 52.55
N MET A 460 12.63 3.19 51.63
CA MET A 460 12.30 1.78 51.88
C MET A 460 13.19 1.17 52.97
N ASN A 461 14.48 1.52 53.01
CA ASN A 461 15.39 1.01 54.04
C ASN A 461 15.17 1.65 55.42
N LYS A 462 14.58 2.85 55.53
CA LYS A 462 14.12 3.40 56.82
C LYS A 462 12.94 2.62 57.41
N LYS A 463 12.13 1.92 56.61
CA LYS A 463 11.10 0.98 57.10
C LYS A 463 11.68 -0.31 57.69
N PHE A 464 12.92 -0.68 57.36
CA PHE A 464 13.61 -1.82 57.97
C PHE A 464 14.30 -1.48 59.30
N ARG A 465 14.44 -0.19 59.67
CA ARG A 465 14.96 0.23 60.98
C ARG A 465 13.91 0.31 62.09
N SER A 466 12.64 -0.04 61.82
CA SER A 466 11.62 -0.20 62.86
C SER A 466 11.43 -1.65 63.33
N PHE A 467 12.32 -2.56 62.93
CA PHE A 467 12.44 -3.92 63.47
C PHE A 467 13.88 -4.14 63.96
N SER A 468 14.24 -3.45 65.03
CA SER A 468 15.31 -3.86 65.95
C SER A 468 15.06 -3.21 67.30
#